data_AF-A0A6C0LAN4-F1
#
_entry.id   AF-A0A6C0LAN4-F1
#
_cell.length_a   1.000
_cell.length_b   1.000
_cell.length_c   1.000
_cell.angle_alpha   90.00
_cell.angle_beta   90.00
_cell.angle_gamma   90.00
#
_symmetry.space_group_name_H-M   'P 1'
#
loop_
_entity.id
_entity.type
_entity.pdbx_description
1 polymer ?
#
loop_
_entity_poly.entity_id
_entity_poly.type
_entity_poly.pdbx_seq_one_letter_code
_entity_poly.pdbx_strand_id
1 'polypeptide(L)'
;MKTLIVSRIIAIWMIIILTILLSYIFANTEKFTGDTSFYRFGPNPELVILGITIDTPEKYGLIVLYAIINTIIRNLDHNVIAPWITLYVQNIKALPTEDTEQKDTNKQYEISIVNTIYSWFDWLIYIHMLLAQVDMFLLELTTDTIAIYFVTRWYIKNRAIANVHLNIADDEH
;
A
#
# COMPACT_ATOMS: atom_id res chain seq x y z
N MET A 1 -23.27 -7.95 10.71
CA MET A 1 -22.92 -6.54 11.00
C MET A 1 -22.59 -5.88 9.68
N LYS A 2 -23.13 -4.69 9.35
CA LYS A 2 -22.84 -4.05 8.06
C LYS A 2 -21.35 -3.68 8.02
N THR A 3 -20.64 -4.11 6.98
CA THR A 3 -19.19 -3.85 6.79
C THR A 3 -18.84 -2.36 6.91
N LEU A 4 -19.75 -1.48 6.50
CA LEU A 4 -19.65 -0.03 6.65
C LEU A 4 -19.51 0.43 8.11
N ILE A 5 -20.23 -0.20 9.05
CA ILE A 5 -20.21 0.19 10.47
C ILE A 5 -18.85 -0.17 11.08
N VAL A 6 -18.32 -1.35 10.75
CA VAL A 6 -17.00 -1.80 11.22
C VAL A 6 -15.90 -0.86 10.71
N SER A 7 -15.93 -0.49 9.42
CA SER A 7 -14.98 0.46 8.83
C SER A 7 -15.01 1.83 9.53
N ARG A 8 -16.20 2.36 9.85
CA ARG A 8 -16.34 3.63 10.57
C ARG A 8 -15.82 3.57 11.99
N ILE A 9 -16.03 2.46 12.70
CA ILE A 9 -15.51 2.26 14.06
C ILE A 9 -13.98 2.27 14.03
N ILE A 10 -13.36 1.57 13.08
CA ILE A 10 -11.90 1.57 12.91
C ILE A 10 -11.39 2.99 12.60
N ALA A 11 -12.06 3.73 11.72
CA ALA A 11 -11.67 5.10 11.40
C ALA A 11 -11.74 6.04 12.61
N ILE A 12 -12.79 5.94 13.44
CA ILE A 12 -12.91 6.71 14.67
C ILE A 12 -11.79 6.36 15.64
N TRP A 13 -11.49 5.08 15.80
CA TRP A 13 -10.38 4.62 16.65
C TRP A 13 -9.02 5.18 16.19
N MET A 14 -8.76 5.16 14.88
CA MET A 14 -7.55 5.75 14.31
C MET A 14 -7.43 7.25 14.57
N ILE A 15 -8.53 7.99 14.44
CA ILE A 15 -8.56 9.43 14.74
C ILE A 15 -8.27 9.68 16.22
N ILE A 16 -8.82 8.87 17.12
CA ILE A 16 -8.57 8.99 18.57
C ILE A 16 -7.08 8.77 18.88
N ILE A 17 -6.46 7.73 18.33
CA ILE A 17 -5.02 7.49 18.54
C ILE A 17 -4.20 8.68 18.01
N LEU A 18 -4.54 9.16 16.82
CA LEU A 18 -3.81 10.25 16.17
C LEU A 18 -3.93 11.57 16.96
N THR A 19 -5.11 11.87 17.51
CA THR A 19 -5.30 13.07 18.36
C THR A 19 -4.57 12.96 19.69
N ILE A 20 -4.54 11.77 20.32
CA ILE A 20 -3.76 11.53 21.54
C ILE A 20 -2.27 11.73 21.26
N LEU A 21 -1.76 11.17 20.17
CA LEU A 21 -0.35 11.25 19.79
C LEU A 21 0.07 12.69 19.48
N LEU A 22 -0.74 13.42 18.69
CA LEU A 22 -0.49 14.84 18.43
C LEU A 22 -0.54 15.68 19.70
N SER A 23 -1.53 15.45 20.57
CA SER A 23 -1.63 16.16 21.86
C SER A 23 -0.41 15.93 22.74
N TYR A 24 0.12 14.71 22.76
CA TYR A 24 1.35 14.37 23.49
C TYR A 24 2.59 15.08 22.93
N ILE A 25 2.70 15.18 21.60
CA ILE A 25 3.80 15.90 20.93
C ILE A 25 3.72 17.39 21.25
N PHE A 26 2.55 18.01 21.07
CA PHE A 26 2.36 19.44 21.35
C PHE A 26 2.59 19.79 22.82
N ALA A 27 2.16 18.94 23.76
CA ALA A 27 2.36 19.15 25.19
C ALA A 27 3.83 19.03 25.64
N ASN A 28 4.68 18.35 24.87
CA ASN A 28 6.09 18.12 25.20
C ASN A 28 7.05 18.83 24.22
N THR A 29 6.57 19.82 23.46
CA THR A 29 7.33 20.53 22.42
C THR A 29 8.68 21.08 22.92
N GLU A 30 8.77 21.52 24.18
CA GLU A 30 10.01 22.04 24.79
C GLU A 30 11.09 20.97 25.04
N LYS A 31 10.73 19.68 25.10
CA LYS A 31 11.68 18.56 25.20
C LYS A 31 12.13 18.05 23.84
N PHE A 32 11.38 18.33 22.78
CA PHE A 32 11.62 17.83 21.42
C PHE A 32 12.36 18.82 20.51
N THR A 33 12.54 20.06 20.95
CA THR A 33 13.39 21.07 20.26
C THR A 33 14.89 20.71 20.29
N GLY A 34 15.30 19.79 21.17
CA GLY A 34 16.71 19.47 21.42
C GLY A 34 17.37 18.51 20.43
N ASP A 35 16.75 17.37 20.07
CA ASP A 35 17.52 16.30 19.38
C ASP A 35 16.66 15.17 18.76
N THR A 36 15.34 15.35 18.60
CA THR A 36 14.50 14.25 18.08
C THR A 36 14.25 14.36 16.58
N SER A 37 15.12 13.68 15.83
CA SER A 37 15.15 13.51 14.36
C SER A 37 13.79 13.20 13.68
N PHE A 38 12.84 12.57 14.38
CA PHE A 38 11.66 11.97 13.76
C PHE A 38 10.56 12.94 13.29
N TYR A 39 10.34 14.07 13.98
CA TYR A 39 9.22 15.01 13.72
C TYR A 39 9.66 16.27 12.97
N ARG A 40 10.50 16.10 11.93
CA ARG A 40 10.94 17.19 11.07
C ARG A 40 10.32 17.06 9.67
N PHE A 41 10.35 18.14 8.90
CA PHE A 41 9.91 18.17 7.50
C PHE A 41 11.09 18.60 6.62
N GLY A 42 11.37 17.86 5.54
CA GLY A 42 12.43 18.19 4.59
C GLY A 42 13.76 17.48 4.85
N PRO A 43 14.82 17.81 4.07
CA PRO A 43 16.12 17.14 4.14
C PRO A 43 16.79 17.36 5.49
N ASN A 44 17.27 16.27 6.10
CA ASN A 44 17.89 16.30 7.42
C ASN A 44 19.18 15.45 7.38
N PRO A 45 20.33 15.96 7.86
CA PRO A 45 21.54 15.15 8.03
C PRO A 45 21.34 13.86 8.86
N GLU A 46 20.31 13.82 9.72
CA GLU A 46 19.93 12.65 10.52
C GLU A 46 18.94 11.69 9.83
N LEU A 47 18.45 12.03 8.63
CA LEU A 47 17.62 11.16 7.81
C LEU A 47 18.51 10.08 7.20
N VAL A 48 18.66 8.97 7.93
CA VAL A 48 19.47 7.82 7.53
C VAL A 48 18.56 6.69 7.08
N ILE A 49 18.56 6.40 5.78
CA ILE A 49 17.87 5.24 5.23
C ILE A 49 18.93 4.22 4.81
N LEU A 50 18.91 3.03 5.42
CA LEU A 50 19.87 1.94 5.15
C LEU A 50 21.35 2.38 5.24
N GLY A 51 21.67 3.32 6.13
CA GLY A 51 23.03 3.84 6.33
C GLY A 51 23.42 5.03 5.44
N ILE A 52 22.55 5.48 4.54
CA ILE A 52 22.80 6.66 3.68
C ILE A 52 22.14 7.89 4.29
N THR A 53 22.93 8.94 4.54
CA THR A 53 22.44 10.25 5.00
C THR A 53 21.86 11.06 3.84
N ILE A 54 20.61 11.50 4.00
CA ILE A 54 19.86 12.29 3.02
C ILE A 54 19.84 13.75 3.50
N ASP A 55 20.98 14.40 3.29
CA ASP A 55 21.27 15.77 3.70
C ASP A 55 20.94 16.84 2.64
N THR A 56 20.77 16.43 1.39
CA THR A 56 20.60 17.33 0.24
C THR A 56 19.19 17.26 -0.33
N PRO A 57 18.63 18.39 -0.80
CA PRO A 57 17.32 18.43 -1.46
C PRO A 57 17.21 17.48 -2.66
N GLU A 58 18.31 17.27 -3.40
CA GLU A 58 18.37 16.35 -4.54
C GLU A 58 18.19 14.88 -4.11
N LYS A 59 18.93 14.44 -3.06
CA LYS A 59 18.77 13.11 -2.48
C LYS A 59 17.36 12.93 -1.91
N TYR A 60 16.82 13.95 -1.26
CA TYR A 60 15.46 13.92 -0.71
C TYR A 60 14.41 13.77 -1.82
N GLY A 61 14.52 14.54 -2.91
CA GLY A 61 13.63 14.42 -4.07
C GLY A 61 13.68 13.03 -4.71
N LEU A 62 14.85 12.40 -4.76
CA LEU A 62 15.01 11.03 -5.26
C LEU A 62 14.28 10.02 -4.37
N ILE A 63 14.36 10.16 -3.05
CA ILE A 63 13.65 9.26 -2.11
C ILE A 63 12.14 9.49 -2.17
N VAL A 64 11.68 10.73 -2.31
CA VAL A 64 10.26 11.03 -2.51
C VAL A 64 9.75 10.38 -3.80
N LEU A 65 10.49 10.50 -4.90
CA LEU A 65 10.14 9.84 -6.15
C LEU A 65 10.13 8.31 -6.00
N TYR A 66 11.13 7.76 -5.31
CA TYR A 66 11.18 6.34 -4.97
C TYR A 66 9.94 5.92 -4.17
N ALA A 67 9.55 6.68 -3.14
CA ALA A 67 8.39 6.38 -2.30
C ALA A 67 7.12 6.33 -3.15
N ILE A 68 6.88 7.31 -4.02
CA ILE A 68 5.71 7.33 -4.92
C ILE A 68 5.68 6.10 -5.82
N ILE A 69 6.81 5.78 -6.49
CA ILE A 69 6.89 4.61 -7.37
C ILE A 69 6.67 3.33 -6.56
N ASN A 70 7.26 3.24 -5.38
CA ASN A 70 7.15 2.09 -4.51
C ASN A 70 5.72 1.88 -4.02
N THR A 71 5.00 2.96 -3.66
CA THR A 71 3.58 2.90 -3.32
C THR A 71 2.74 2.37 -4.49
N ILE A 72 3.03 2.79 -5.72
CA ILE A 72 2.32 2.30 -6.92
C ILE A 72 2.56 0.80 -7.10
N ILE A 73 3.82 0.35 -7.06
CA ILE A 73 4.17 -1.07 -7.21
C ILE A 73 3.53 -1.90 -6.10
N ARG A 74 3.58 -1.43 -4.86
CA ARG A 74 2.95 -2.11 -3.71
C ARG A 74 1.44 -2.22 -3.87
N ASN A 75 0.79 -1.18 -4.41
CA ASN A 75 -0.64 -1.25 -4.71
C ASN A 75 -0.96 -2.27 -5.79
N LEU A 76 -0.11 -2.44 -6.80
CA LEU A 76 -0.28 -3.49 -7.81
C LEU A 76 -0.10 -4.87 -7.20
N ASP A 77 0.93 -5.06 -6.36
CA ASP A 77 1.18 -6.32 -5.66
C ASP A 77 -0.02 -6.70 -4.77
N HIS A 78 -0.45 -5.80 -3.89
CA HIS A 78 -1.53 -6.07 -2.93
C HIS A 78 -2.93 -6.16 -3.55
N ASN A 79 -3.25 -5.36 -4.57
CA ASN A 79 -4.60 -5.33 -5.12
C ASN A 79 -4.78 -6.21 -6.36
N VAL A 80 -3.69 -6.60 -7.03
CA VAL A 80 -3.73 -7.42 -8.26
C VAL A 80 -3.07 -8.77 -8.06
N ILE A 81 -1.77 -8.80 -7.71
CA ILE A 81 -1.00 -10.04 -7.68
C ILE A 81 -1.44 -10.95 -6.52
N ALA A 82 -1.51 -10.45 -5.29
CA ALA A 82 -1.87 -11.25 -4.13
C ALA A 82 -3.30 -11.84 -4.21
N PRO A 83 -4.34 -11.09 -4.63
CA PRO A 83 -5.66 -11.67 -4.88
C PRO A 83 -5.66 -12.64 -6.05
N TRP A 84 -4.87 -12.40 -7.11
CA TRP A 84 -4.77 -13.34 -8.24
C TRP A 84 -4.16 -14.67 -7.81
N ILE A 85 -3.06 -14.65 -7.04
CA ILE A 85 -2.46 -15.85 -6.46
C ILE A 85 -3.50 -16.57 -5.59
N THR A 86 -4.21 -15.85 -4.72
CA THR A 86 -5.16 -16.47 -3.79
C THR A 86 -6.36 -17.10 -4.51
N LEU A 87 -6.91 -16.42 -5.51
CA LEU A 87 -8.15 -16.83 -6.19
C LEU A 87 -7.94 -17.85 -7.30
N TYR A 88 -6.79 -17.81 -7.99
CA TYR A 88 -6.52 -18.63 -9.17
C TYR A 88 -5.43 -19.69 -8.96
N VAL A 89 -4.42 -19.42 -8.13
CA VAL A 89 -3.31 -20.37 -7.89
C VAL A 89 -3.55 -21.20 -6.63
N GLN A 90 -4.01 -20.59 -5.53
CA GLN A 90 -4.17 -21.25 -4.23
C GLN A 90 -5.58 -21.82 -4.00
N ASN A 91 -6.55 -21.47 -4.84
CA ASN A 91 -7.92 -21.95 -4.69
C ASN A 91 -8.11 -23.32 -5.34
N ILE A 92 -8.01 -24.37 -4.53
CA ILE A 92 -8.16 -25.78 -4.95
C ILE A 92 -9.57 -26.07 -5.52
N LYS A 93 -10.56 -25.22 -5.23
CA LYS A 93 -11.95 -25.37 -5.69
C LYS A 93 -12.31 -24.46 -6.86
N ALA A 94 -11.38 -23.63 -7.33
CA ALA A 94 -11.62 -22.82 -8.52
C ALA A 94 -11.80 -23.76 -9.71
N LEU A 95 -12.84 -23.54 -10.50
CA LEU A 95 -12.99 -24.28 -11.75
C LEU A 95 -11.82 -23.89 -12.68
N PRO A 96 -11.23 -24.86 -13.41
CA PRO A 96 -10.43 -24.56 -14.59
C PRO A 96 -11.10 -23.48 -15.41
N THR A 97 -10.52 -22.30 -15.48
CA THR A 97 -10.84 -21.36 -16.55
C THR A 97 -9.88 -21.66 -17.70
N GLU A 98 -10.21 -21.36 -18.96
CA GLU A 98 -9.32 -21.63 -20.11
C GLU A 98 -7.90 -21.05 -19.93
N ASP A 99 -7.74 -20.04 -19.07
CA ASP A 99 -6.46 -19.43 -18.68
C ASP A 99 -5.73 -20.10 -17.49
N THR A 100 -6.40 -20.96 -16.71
CA THR A 100 -5.93 -21.33 -15.37
C THR A 100 -5.33 -22.74 -15.27
N GLU A 101 -5.73 -23.70 -16.11
CA GLU A 101 -5.41 -25.11 -15.81
C GLU A 101 -4.30 -25.77 -16.63
N GLN A 102 -3.80 -25.20 -17.74
CA GLN A 102 -2.81 -25.95 -18.52
C GLN A 102 -1.66 -25.17 -19.14
N LYS A 103 -1.73 -23.84 -19.23
CA LYS A 103 -0.85 -23.15 -20.17
C LYS A 103 0.51 -22.73 -19.63
N ASP A 104 0.72 -22.55 -18.33
CA ASP A 104 2.07 -22.26 -17.79
C ASP A 104 2.15 -22.37 -16.25
N THR A 105 2.23 -23.60 -15.72
CA THR A 105 2.56 -23.82 -14.29
C THR A 105 3.86 -23.12 -13.90
N ASN A 106 4.83 -23.05 -14.83
CA ASN A 106 6.09 -22.33 -14.64
C ASN A 106 5.89 -20.84 -14.38
N LYS A 107 4.96 -20.18 -15.10
CA LYS A 107 4.66 -18.75 -14.87
C LYS A 107 4.01 -18.53 -13.51
N GLN A 108 3.15 -19.44 -13.05
CA GLN A 108 2.50 -19.32 -11.74
C GLN A 108 3.52 -19.43 -10.60
N TYR A 109 4.49 -20.33 -10.71
CA TYR A 109 5.60 -20.42 -9.77
C TYR A 109 6.49 -19.18 -9.80
N GLU A 110 6.85 -18.70 -11.00
CA GLU A 110 7.66 -17.49 -11.16
C GLU A 110 7.00 -16.27 -10.51
N ILE A 111 5.72 -16.02 -10.79
CA ILE A 111 4.96 -14.91 -10.21
C ILE A 111 4.91 -15.02 -8.68
N SER A 112 4.68 -16.23 -8.14
CA SER A 112 4.59 -16.45 -6.69
C SER A 112 5.93 -16.24 -5.97
N ILE A 113 7.03 -16.67 -6.58
CA ILE A 113 8.39 -16.47 -6.04
C ILE A 113 8.75 -14.99 -6.09
N VAL A 114 8.51 -14.32 -7.21
CA VAL A 114 8.77 -12.88 -7.38
C VAL A 114 7.97 -12.06 -6.39
N ASN A 115 6.67 -12.34 -6.23
CA ASN A 115 5.82 -11.70 -5.21
C ASN A 115 6.45 -11.85 -3.82
N THR A 116 6.85 -13.07 -3.44
CA THR A 116 7.38 -13.33 -2.11
C THR A 116 8.67 -12.54 -1.87
N ILE A 117 9.62 -12.58 -2.81
CA ILE A 117 10.88 -11.85 -2.71
C ILE A 117 10.61 -10.34 -2.63
N TYR A 118 9.76 -9.81 -3.52
CA TYR A 118 9.36 -8.41 -3.51
C TYR A 118 8.79 -7.98 -2.15
N SER A 119 7.82 -8.71 -1.60
CA SER A 119 7.19 -8.36 -0.33
C SER A 119 8.20 -8.28 0.82
N TRP A 120 9.21 -9.16 0.86
CA TRP A 120 10.26 -9.11 1.88
C TRP A 120 11.17 -7.88 1.73
N PHE A 121 11.59 -7.57 0.51
CA PHE A 121 12.43 -6.40 0.26
C PHE A 121 11.69 -5.08 0.50
N ASP A 122 10.46 -4.98 0.01
CA ASP A 122 9.60 -3.81 0.22
C ASP A 122 9.34 -3.60 1.72
N TRP A 123 8.99 -4.65 2.46
CA TRP A 123 8.78 -4.57 3.90
C TRP A 123 10.02 -4.06 4.65
N LEU A 124 11.21 -4.55 4.28
CA LEU A 124 12.48 -4.13 4.89
C LEU A 124 12.73 -2.62 4.66
N ILE A 125 12.61 -2.16 3.41
CA ILE A 125 12.85 -0.75 3.07
C ILE A 125 11.77 0.15 3.69
N TYR A 126 10.53 -0.32 3.68
CA TYR A 126 9.39 0.38 4.23
C TYR A 126 9.56 0.68 5.72
N ILE A 127 9.95 -0.30 6.54
CA ILE A 127 10.19 -0.06 7.97
C ILE A 127 11.28 0.99 8.19
N HIS A 128 12.40 0.90 7.46
CA HIS A 128 13.49 1.86 7.63
C HIS A 128 13.07 3.28 7.22
N MET A 129 12.29 3.41 6.16
CA MET A 129 11.75 4.69 5.70
C MET A 129 10.74 5.27 6.70
N LEU A 130 9.84 4.44 7.24
CA LEU A 130 8.86 4.87 8.23
C LEU A 130 9.47 5.28 9.57
N LEU A 131 10.56 4.62 9.98
CA LEU A 131 11.28 4.94 11.21
C LEU A 131 12.22 6.13 11.06
N ALA A 132 12.52 6.55 9.82
CA ALA A 132 13.43 7.64 9.57
C ALA A 132 12.77 9.01 9.86
N GLN A 133 11.55 9.25 9.37
CA GLN A 133 10.90 10.55 9.54
C GLN A 133 9.37 10.48 9.32
N VAL A 134 8.62 11.30 10.05
CA VAL A 134 7.15 11.35 10.01
C VAL A 134 6.60 11.86 8.66
N ASP A 135 7.35 12.70 7.96
CA ASP A 135 6.93 13.27 6.67
C ASP A 135 6.84 12.19 5.58
N MET A 136 7.80 11.27 5.53
CA MET A 136 7.78 10.11 4.65
C MET A 136 6.63 9.16 4.95
N PHE A 137 6.30 8.95 6.23
CA PHE A 137 5.11 8.19 6.63
C PHE A 137 3.82 8.83 6.09
N LEU A 138 3.67 10.15 6.26
CA LEU A 138 2.48 10.86 5.79
C LEU A 138 2.37 10.84 4.25
N LEU A 139 3.50 10.98 3.55
CA LEU A 139 3.54 10.88 2.09
C LEU A 139 3.08 9.50 1.62
N GLU A 140 3.58 8.44 2.24
CA GLU A 140 3.19 7.08 1.89
C GLU A 140 1.71 6.85 2.16
N LEU A 141 1.23 7.20 3.37
CA LEU A 141 -0.17 7.02 3.77
C LEU A 141 -1.14 7.73 2.81
N THR A 142 -0.80 8.97 2.43
CA THR A 142 -1.63 9.76 1.52
C THR A 142 -1.62 9.20 0.11
N THR A 143 -0.45 8.83 -0.41
CA THR A 143 -0.31 8.25 -1.75
C THR A 143 -1.03 6.89 -1.85
N ASP A 144 -0.93 6.05 -0.82
CA ASP A 144 -1.58 4.75 -0.76
C ASP A 144 -3.12 4.88 -0.69
N THR A 145 -3.61 5.82 0.12
CA THR A 145 -5.06 6.13 0.21
C THR A 145 -5.62 6.62 -1.13
N ILE A 146 -4.85 7.43 -1.86
CA ILE A 146 -5.25 7.90 -3.19
C ILE A 146 -5.27 6.74 -4.18
N ALA A 147 -4.22 5.91 -4.19
CA ALA A 147 -4.13 4.75 -5.07
C ALA A 147 -5.28 3.78 -4.86
N ILE A 148 -5.60 3.42 -3.60
CA ILE A 148 -6.70 2.48 -3.31
C ILE A 148 -8.06 3.04 -3.71
N TYR A 149 -8.28 4.36 -3.60
CA TYR A 149 -9.49 5.01 -4.10
C TYR A 149 -9.63 4.82 -5.61
N PHE A 150 -8.56 5.06 -6.38
CA PHE A 150 -8.57 4.88 -7.83
C PHE A 150 -8.77 3.42 -8.24
N VAL A 151 -8.03 2.50 -7.62
CA VAL A 151 -8.12 1.06 -7.89
C VAL A 151 -9.53 0.55 -7.59
N THR A 152 -10.08 0.88 -6.42
CA THR A 152 -11.43 0.47 -6.02
C THR A 152 -12.49 1.02 -6.98
N ARG A 153 -12.37 2.30 -7.38
CA ARG A 153 -13.28 2.91 -8.35
C ARG A 153 -13.22 2.22 -9.71
N TRP A 154 -12.02 1.87 -10.17
CA TRP A 154 -11.81 1.14 -11.42
C TRP A 154 -12.45 -0.25 -11.37
N TYR A 155 -12.23 -1.01 -10.28
CA TYR A 155 -12.85 -2.32 -10.08
C TYR A 155 -14.38 -2.28 -10.06
N ILE A 156 -14.98 -1.32 -9.32
CA ILE A 156 -16.45 -1.19 -9.26
C ILE A 156 -17.01 -0.87 -10.66
N LYS A 157 -16.37 0.04 -11.40
CA LYS A 157 -16.81 0.40 -12.76
C LYS A 157 -16.75 -0.80 -13.70
N ASN A 158 -15.64 -1.54 -13.71
CA ASN A 158 -15.48 -2.68 -14.61
C ASN A 158 -16.40 -3.85 -14.24
N ARG A 159 -16.62 -4.08 -12.94
CA ARG A 159 -17.60 -5.06 -12.47
C ARG A 159 -19.03 -4.70 -12.91
N ALA A 160 -19.40 -3.43 -12.85
CA ALA A 160 -20.71 -2.98 -13.31
C ALA A 160 -20.89 -3.24 -14.82
N ILE A 161 -19.86 -2.97 -15.63
CA ILE A 161 -19.87 -3.23 -17.07
C ILE A 161 -19.98 -4.74 -17.36
N ALA A 162 -19.19 -5.57 -16.68
CA ALA A 162 -19.23 -7.03 -16.85
C ALA A 162 -20.61 -7.63 -16.51
N ASN A 163 -21.23 -7.18 -15.42
CA ASN A 163 -22.57 -7.64 -15.02
C ASN A 163 -23.65 -7.22 -16.03
N VAL A 164 -23.53 -6.04 -16.65
CA VAL A 164 -24.45 -5.60 -17.71
C VAL A 164 -24.35 -6.51 -18.94
N HIS A 165 -23.13 -6.89 -19.35
CA HIS A 165 -22.94 -7.81 -20.46
C HIS A 165 -23.49 -9.21 -20.19
N LEU A 166 -23.36 -9.73 -18.97
CA LEU A 166 -23.93 -11.04 -18.59
C LEU A 166 -25.45 -11.02 -18.64
N ASN A 167 -26.09 -9.96 -18.13
CA ASN A 167 -27.56 -9.86 -18.17
C ASN A 167 -28.11 -9.79 -19.61
N ILE A 168 -27.40 -9.13 -20.53
CA ILE A 168 -27.81 -9.08 -21.94
C ILE A 168 -27.66 -10.44 -22.62
N ALA A 169 -26.64 -11.23 -22.27
CA ALA A 169 -26.44 -12.57 -22.81
C ALA A 169 -27.48 -13.59 -22.29
N ASP A 170 -27.94 -13.44 -21.04
CA ASP A 170 -29.01 -14.28 -20.48
C ASP A 170 -30.40 -13.92 -21.04
N ASP A 171 -30.65 -12.67 -21.46
CA ASP A 171 -31.92 -12.24 -22.07
C ASP A 171 -32.06 -12.67 -23.56
N GLU A 172 -30.98 -13.13 -24.21
CA GLU A 172 -30.98 -13.63 -25.60
C GLU A 172 -31.21 -15.15 -25.72
N HIS A 173 -31.38 -15.86 -24.61
CA HIS A 173 -31.63 -17.32 -24.54
C HIS A 173 -33.04 -17.67 -24.01
#